data_AF-A0A7W5DMC8-F1
#
_entry.id   AF-A0A7W5DMC8-F1
#
_cell.length_a   1.000
_cell.length_b   1.000
_cell.length_c   1.000
_cell.angle_alpha   90.00
_cell.angle_beta   90.00
_cell.angle_gamma   90.00
#
_symmetry.space_group_name_H-M   'P 1'
#
loop_
_entity.id
_entity.type
_entity.pdbx_description
1 polymer ?
#
loop_
_entity_poly.entity_id
_entity_poly.type
_entity_poly.pdbx_seq_one_letter_code
_entity_poly.pdbx_strand_id
1 'polypeptide(L)'
;MKRQNGLALVMSLAVLVVAALLGISSYQSSQMEERMAGNHRFSVSALQAAEAGVNNMLSSVLAYSYSPGSPFCDDISASLSGTDFSTSEGGGYSYSQAVTGGDLNLRYKALMTCDSSNGHVLGFSRGVVFDSDGVEVSARRLRVEIVPPGFDYIHSMLSNQNINITGNSQIIGNIHSNADVDISIKATGKKEDRLVSEGSVTANGTVTASGVSYADSGECENVVCAASKAPKQEVPSALDAINTFKSDYLLASDYEASGSLWQVVADSESDVTILPHDNNGDCTTSGAELVPPDNEFGSPDSDHVFFCPGVLTANNDFSGVTVMAVSDIIHNGQLSILDESGDDAFLISGGNIVLNGSTDPKGPEDYRPTYASFWSEGSFTQNGGSHIYGAVVAGLEIDIKGGIIFEARETGRIPVAVSGRLEGWMELESPSDEDNLTAGEA
;
A
#
# COMPACT_ATOMS: atom_id res chain seq x y z
N MET A 1 -55.71 -66.10 42.30
CA MET A 1 -55.49 -64.74 41.77
C MET A 1 -54.22 -64.18 42.41
N LYS A 2 -53.09 -64.24 41.69
CA LYS A 2 -51.76 -63.86 42.21
C LYS A 2 -51.62 -62.33 42.21
N ARG A 3 -51.19 -61.78 43.36
CA ARG A 3 -50.88 -60.37 43.59
C ARG A 3 -49.84 -59.86 42.58
N GLN A 4 -50.22 -58.97 41.66
CA GLN A 4 -49.33 -58.25 40.74
C GLN A 4 -49.25 -56.74 41.05
N ASN A 5 -49.64 -56.31 42.25
CA ASN A 5 -49.75 -54.88 42.56
C ASN A 5 -48.40 -54.17 42.76
N GLY A 6 -47.28 -54.91 42.84
CA GLY A 6 -45.94 -54.30 42.95
C GLY A 6 -45.35 -53.83 41.62
N LEU A 7 -45.71 -54.47 40.50
CA LEU A 7 -45.10 -54.18 39.20
C LEU A 7 -45.56 -52.82 38.63
N ALA A 8 -46.83 -52.46 38.84
CA ALA A 8 -47.40 -51.19 38.38
C ALA A 8 -46.74 -49.96 39.04
N LEU A 9 -46.37 -50.08 40.31
CA LEU A 9 -45.66 -49.01 41.04
C LEU A 9 -44.25 -48.81 40.47
N VAL A 10 -43.52 -49.90 40.19
CA VAL A 10 -42.17 -49.82 39.63
C VAL A 10 -42.19 -49.25 38.22
N MET A 11 -43.16 -49.65 37.39
CA MET A 11 -43.31 -49.11 36.03
C MET A 11 -43.67 -47.63 36.03
N SER A 12 -44.59 -47.19 36.90
CA SER A 12 -44.94 -45.77 37.02
C SER A 12 -43.76 -44.93 37.53
N LEU A 13 -42.99 -45.44 38.50
CA LEU A 13 -41.77 -44.79 38.97
C LEU A 13 -40.72 -44.68 37.84
N ALA A 14 -40.50 -45.75 37.08
CA ALA A 14 -39.54 -45.74 35.98
C ALA A 14 -39.91 -44.73 34.88
N VAL A 15 -41.19 -44.68 34.50
CA VAL A 15 -41.69 -43.69 33.52
C VAL A 15 -41.54 -42.26 34.06
N LEU A 16 -41.85 -42.03 35.34
CA LEU A 16 -41.73 -40.72 35.96
C LEU A 16 -40.27 -40.25 36.04
N VAL A 17 -39.32 -41.16 36.34
CA VAL A 17 -37.88 -40.86 36.33
C VAL A 17 -37.38 -40.54 34.92
N VAL A 18 -37.77 -41.31 33.91
CA VAL A 18 -37.39 -41.02 32.52
C VAL A 18 -37.94 -39.67 32.06
N ALA A 19 -39.21 -39.37 32.37
CA ALA A 19 -39.81 -38.08 32.08
C ALA A 19 -39.07 -36.92 32.78
N ALA A 20 -38.66 -37.11 34.04
CA ALA A 20 -37.89 -36.12 34.78
C ALA A 20 -36.50 -35.88 34.17
N LEU A 21 -35.79 -36.94 33.75
CA LEU A 21 -34.48 -36.82 33.09
C LEU A 21 -34.57 -36.09 31.75
N LEU A 22 -35.62 -36.34 30.96
CA LEU A 22 -35.90 -35.59 29.74
C LEU A 22 -36.17 -34.11 30.05
N GLY A 23 -36.94 -33.83 31.09
CA GLY A 23 -37.19 -32.46 31.56
C GLY A 23 -35.93 -31.70 31.96
N ILE A 24 -35.00 -32.36 32.68
CA ILE A 24 -33.71 -31.77 33.07
C ILE A 24 -32.82 -31.51 31.85
N SER A 25 -32.78 -32.43 30.89
CA SER A 25 -32.00 -32.26 29.65
C SER A 25 -32.50 -31.07 28.83
N SER A 26 -33.82 -30.92 28.65
CA SER A 26 -34.41 -29.76 27.96
C SER A 26 -34.10 -28.44 28.67
N TYR A 27 -34.10 -28.43 30.01
CA TYR A 27 -33.75 -27.25 30.79
C TYR A 27 -32.27 -26.87 30.64
N GLN A 28 -31.35 -27.85 30.68
CA GLN A 28 -29.92 -27.61 30.46
C GLN A 28 -29.62 -27.07 29.06
N SER A 29 -30.29 -27.61 28.03
CA SER A 29 -30.17 -27.10 26.65
C SER A 29 -30.60 -25.64 26.58
N SER A 30 -31.74 -25.31 27.19
CA SER A 30 -32.27 -23.93 27.20
C SER A 30 -31.30 -22.96 27.91
N GLN A 31 -30.67 -23.38 29.01
CA GLN A 31 -29.66 -22.56 29.69
C GLN A 31 -28.39 -22.36 28.85
N MET A 32 -27.94 -23.38 28.11
CA MET A 32 -26.80 -23.23 27.22
C MET A 32 -27.12 -22.28 26.06
N GLU A 33 -28.30 -22.40 25.46
CA GLU A 33 -28.77 -21.49 24.40
C GLU A 33 -28.89 -20.05 24.89
N GLU A 34 -29.42 -19.83 26.10
CA GLU A 34 -29.49 -18.50 26.72
C GLU A 34 -28.09 -17.90 26.94
N ARG A 35 -27.14 -18.68 27.45
CA ARG A 35 -25.74 -18.24 27.63
C ARG A 35 -25.06 -17.95 26.30
N MET A 36 -25.26 -18.78 25.29
CA MET A 36 -24.71 -18.56 23.95
C MET A 36 -25.31 -17.29 23.32
N ALA A 37 -26.62 -17.07 23.45
CA ALA A 37 -27.28 -15.87 22.97
C ALA A 37 -26.81 -14.61 23.71
N GLY A 38 -26.61 -14.70 25.03
CA GLY A 38 -26.04 -13.64 25.86
C GLY A 38 -24.62 -13.28 25.44
N ASN A 39 -23.74 -14.27 25.32
CA ASN A 39 -22.35 -14.08 24.87
C ASN A 39 -22.29 -13.49 23.46
N HIS A 40 -23.14 -13.96 22.55
CA HIS A 40 -23.22 -13.41 21.20
C HIS A 40 -23.67 -11.94 21.22
N ARG A 41 -24.69 -11.59 22.02
CA ARG A 41 -25.14 -10.21 22.19
C ARG A 41 -24.04 -9.31 22.76
N PHE A 42 -23.30 -9.76 23.78
CA PHE A 42 -22.18 -8.98 24.34
C PHE A 42 -21.08 -8.78 23.31
N SER A 43 -20.73 -9.83 22.57
CA SER A 43 -19.76 -9.76 21.48
C SER A 43 -20.14 -8.73 20.41
N VAL A 44 -21.39 -8.74 19.93
CA VAL A 44 -21.86 -7.75 18.93
C VAL A 44 -21.86 -6.34 19.51
N SER A 45 -22.24 -6.18 20.78
CA SER A 45 -22.25 -4.87 21.44
C SER A 45 -20.83 -4.31 21.63
N ALA A 46 -19.86 -5.17 21.97
CA ALA A 46 -18.44 -4.82 22.03
C ALA A 46 -17.91 -4.42 20.65
N LEU A 47 -18.30 -5.12 19.58
CA LEU A 47 -17.92 -4.75 18.20
C LEU A 47 -18.47 -3.37 17.83
N GLN A 48 -19.74 -3.10 18.11
CA GLN A 48 -20.36 -1.78 17.86
C GLN A 48 -19.65 -0.66 18.64
N ALA A 49 -19.22 -0.93 19.88
CA ALA A 49 -18.42 0.03 20.64
C ALA A 49 -17.05 0.27 19.98
N ALA A 50 -16.40 -0.78 19.47
CA ALA A 50 -15.15 -0.64 18.71
C ALA A 50 -15.36 0.17 17.42
N GLU A 51 -16.44 -0.07 16.67
CA GLU A 51 -16.81 0.68 15.47
C GLU A 51 -17.04 2.16 15.78
N ALA A 52 -17.64 2.49 16.92
CA ALA A 52 -17.80 3.87 17.37
C ALA A 52 -16.44 4.56 17.58
N GLY A 53 -15.44 3.84 18.10
CA GLY A 53 -14.08 4.35 18.21
C GLY A 53 -13.40 4.59 16.87
N VAL A 54 -13.61 3.69 15.90
CA VAL A 54 -13.13 3.90 14.53
C VAL A 54 -13.76 5.14 13.90
N ASN A 55 -15.08 5.33 14.05
CA ASN A 55 -15.77 6.51 13.53
C ASN A 55 -15.22 7.82 14.12
N ASN A 56 -14.83 7.82 15.39
CA ASN A 56 -14.19 8.97 16.02
C ASN A 56 -12.76 9.21 15.52
N MET A 57 -11.97 8.15 15.29
CA MET A 57 -10.66 8.27 14.64
C MET A 57 -10.79 8.87 13.25
N LEU A 58 -11.70 8.33 12.42
CA LEU A 58 -11.95 8.83 11.07
C LEU A 58 -12.41 10.30 11.08
N SER A 59 -13.31 10.66 12.00
CA SER A 59 -13.75 12.05 12.14
C SER A 59 -12.60 13.00 12.51
N SER A 60 -11.63 12.52 13.30
CA SER A 60 -10.44 13.29 13.68
C SER A 60 -9.49 13.47 12.49
N VAL A 61 -9.27 12.42 11.70
CA VAL A 61 -8.48 12.48 10.45
C VAL A 61 -9.12 13.43 9.44
N LEU A 62 -10.44 13.37 9.26
CA LEU A 62 -11.18 14.22 8.33
C LEU A 62 -11.30 15.68 8.78
N ALA A 63 -11.30 15.94 10.08
CA ALA A 63 -11.33 17.30 10.64
C ALA A 63 -9.96 18.00 10.57
N TYR A 64 -8.88 17.23 10.35
CA TYR A 64 -7.54 17.77 10.26
C TYR A 64 -7.40 18.60 8.97
N SER A 65 -7.18 19.90 9.13
CA SER A 65 -6.94 20.81 8.00
C SER A 65 -5.53 20.61 7.48
N TYR A 66 -5.40 19.88 6.37
CA TYR A 66 -4.13 19.63 5.72
C TYR A 66 -3.51 20.92 5.18
N SER A 67 -2.24 21.18 5.54
CA SER A 67 -1.39 22.12 4.81
C SER A 67 -0.64 21.34 3.73
N PRO A 68 -0.74 21.72 2.45
CA PRO A 68 0.03 21.10 1.38
C PRO A 68 1.52 21.07 1.73
N GLY A 69 2.14 19.88 1.71
CA GLY A 69 3.59 19.70 1.86
C GLY A 69 4.11 19.26 3.22
N SER A 70 3.26 19.15 4.26
CA SER A 70 3.65 18.50 5.52
C SER A 70 3.21 17.03 5.51
N PRO A 71 4.06 16.05 5.88
CA PRO A 71 3.60 14.69 6.13
C PRO A 71 2.56 14.73 7.25
N PHE A 72 1.36 14.23 6.97
CA PHE A 72 0.25 14.20 7.94
C PHE A 72 0.69 13.64 9.30
N CYS A 73 1.61 12.69 9.28
CA CYS A 73 2.15 12.02 10.45
C CYS A 73 3.05 12.88 11.36
N ASP A 74 3.72 13.89 10.82
CA ASP A 74 4.57 14.77 11.63
C ASP A 74 3.71 15.68 12.50
N ASP A 75 2.61 16.19 11.93
CA ASP A 75 1.71 17.10 12.65
C ASP A 75 0.68 16.39 13.54
N ILE A 76 0.27 15.17 13.20
CA ILE A 76 -0.68 14.41 14.03
C ILE A 76 -0.07 14.06 15.39
N SER A 77 1.24 13.78 15.43
CA SER A 77 1.98 13.50 16.66
C SER A 77 1.90 14.66 17.67
N ALA A 78 1.92 15.90 17.16
CA ALA A 78 1.81 17.12 17.96
C ALA A 78 0.36 17.44 18.35
N SER A 79 -0.61 17.28 17.44
CA SER A 79 -2.02 17.66 17.69
C SER A 79 -2.80 16.66 18.57
N LEU A 80 -2.44 15.37 18.54
CA LEU A 80 -3.05 14.36 19.40
C LEU A 80 -2.54 14.39 20.86
N SER A 81 -1.57 15.25 21.18
CA SER A 81 -1.04 15.47 22.53
C SER A 81 -1.93 16.36 23.43
N GLY A 82 -3.11 16.76 22.93
CA GLY A 82 -4.08 17.65 23.59
C GLY A 82 -4.77 17.07 24.84
N THR A 83 -4.07 17.15 25.97
CA THR A 83 -4.51 17.50 27.35
C THR A 83 -5.72 16.85 28.04
N ASP A 84 -6.45 15.88 27.50
CA ASP A 84 -7.56 15.25 28.25
C ASP A 84 -7.65 13.72 28.23
N PHE A 85 -6.53 12.99 28.04
CA PHE A 85 -6.44 11.56 28.41
C PHE A 85 -4.99 11.24 28.83
N SER A 86 -4.82 10.66 30.03
CA SER A 86 -3.49 10.48 30.64
C SER A 86 -2.65 9.43 29.91
N THR A 87 -1.48 9.85 29.45
CA THR A 87 -0.33 8.98 29.26
C THR A 87 0.04 8.36 30.61
N SER A 88 -0.45 7.16 30.89
CA SER A 88 0.41 6.18 31.54
C SER A 88 0.94 5.29 30.42
N GLU A 89 2.05 5.77 29.83
CA GLU A 89 3.00 5.02 29.00
C GLU A 89 2.50 4.49 27.64
N GLY A 90 2.70 5.30 26.59
CA GLY A 90 2.56 4.88 25.18
C GLY A 90 1.72 5.85 24.36
N GLY A 91 2.37 6.74 23.61
CA GLY A 91 1.75 7.92 22.98
C GLY A 91 0.74 7.61 21.87
N GLY A 92 -0.54 7.58 22.21
CA GLY A 92 -1.58 7.73 21.21
C GLY A 92 -3.01 7.93 21.72
N TYR A 93 -3.93 8.10 20.77
CA TYR A 93 -5.27 8.68 20.97
C TYR A 93 -6.30 7.70 21.56
N SER A 94 -6.67 7.83 22.84
CA SER A 94 -7.66 6.98 23.51
C SER A 94 -8.95 7.74 23.85
N TYR A 95 -10.07 7.44 23.18
CA TYR A 95 -11.40 7.98 23.51
C TYR A 95 -12.28 6.91 24.18
N SER A 96 -12.97 7.26 25.28
CA SER A 96 -13.96 6.38 25.94
C SER A 96 -15.27 7.11 26.21
N GLN A 97 -16.39 6.58 25.72
CA GLN A 97 -17.72 7.10 26.02
C GLN A 97 -18.68 5.97 26.38
N ALA A 98 -19.54 6.21 27.35
CA ALA A 98 -20.63 5.29 27.68
C ALA A 98 -21.69 5.36 26.57
N VAL A 99 -21.94 4.24 25.88
CA VAL A 99 -23.08 4.14 24.95
C VAL A 99 -24.32 3.81 25.78
N THR A 100 -25.14 4.81 26.10
CA THR A 100 -26.35 4.61 26.92
C THR A 100 -27.44 3.87 26.14
N GLY A 101 -27.67 2.60 26.50
CA GLY A 101 -28.74 1.77 25.91
C GLY A 101 -28.91 0.43 26.65
N GLY A 102 -29.73 0.41 27.70
CA GLY A 102 -29.96 -0.78 28.57
C GLY A 102 -28.99 -0.86 29.76
N ASP A 103 -29.08 -1.93 30.56
CA ASP A 103 -28.26 -2.18 31.77
C ASP A 103 -26.78 -2.51 31.46
N LEU A 104 -26.30 -2.30 30.24
CA LEU A 104 -24.94 -2.62 29.82
C LEU A 104 -24.08 -1.36 29.74
N ASN A 105 -22.93 -1.40 30.39
CA ASN A 105 -21.95 -0.33 30.35
C ASN A 105 -20.95 -0.63 29.22
N LEU A 106 -21.17 0.00 28.07
CA LEU A 106 -20.33 -0.11 26.89
C LEU A 106 -19.26 0.98 26.92
N ARG A 107 -18.00 0.62 26.70
CA ARG A 107 -16.90 1.58 26.51
C ARG A 107 -16.08 1.18 25.30
N TYR A 108 -15.30 2.11 24.79
CA TYR A 108 -14.24 1.77 23.85
C TYR A 108 -12.97 2.56 24.17
N LYS A 109 -11.88 2.17 23.54
CA LYS A 109 -10.57 2.82 23.54
C LYS A 109 -10.05 2.78 22.12
N ALA A 110 -9.71 3.92 21.56
CA ALA A 110 -9.04 4.01 20.27
C ALA A 110 -7.52 4.17 20.48
N LEU A 111 -6.73 4.05 19.41
CA LEU A 111 -5.32 4.42 19.32
C LEU A 111 -5.04 4.68 17.84
N MET A 112 -4.41 5.80 17.49
CA MET A 112 -3.88 6.02 16.14
C MET A 112 -2.36 6.09 16.24
N THR A 113 -1.67 5.39 15.33
CA THR A 113 -0.23 5.55 15.10
C THR A 113 0.00 5.78 13.62
N CYS A 114 1.12 6.41 13.30
CA CYS A 114 1.56 6.52 11.92
C CYS A 114 2.49 5.38 11.57
N ASP A 115 2.26 4.81 10.40
CA ASP A 115 3.18 3.89 9.78
C ASP A 115 4.22 4.73 9.03
N SER A 116 5.46 4.70 9.51
CA SER A 116 6.57 5.48 8.94
C SER A 116 6.93 5.04 7.53
N SER A 117 6.53 3.83 7.11
CA SER A 117 6.85 3.31 5.78
C SER A 117 6.07 4.03 4.68
N ASN A 118 4.75 4.04 4.80
CA ASN A 118 3.80 4.49 3.80
C ASN A 118 3.12 5.83 4.15
N GLY A 119 3.30 6.34 5.38
CA GLY A 119 2.61 7.54 5.85
C GLY A 119 1.11 7.33 6.14
N HIS A 120 0.66 6.08 6.18
CA HIS A 120 -0.71 5.74 6.54
C HIS A 120 -0.91 5.85 8.05
N VAL A 121 -2.17 6.03 8.45
CA VAL A 121 -2.56 6.04 9.85
C VAL A 121 -3.14 4.68 10.20
N LEU A 122 -2.45 3.96 11.07
CA LEU A 122 -2.95 2.73 11.66
C LEU A 122 -3.80 3.09 12.88
N GLY A 123 -5.11 2.87 12.77
CA GLY A 123 -6.06 2.98 13.87
C GLY A 123 -6.32 1.64 14.52
N PHE A 124 -6.36 1.61 15.84
CA PHE A 124 -6.79 0.47 16.64
C PHE A 124 -7.95 0.91 17.49
N SER A 125 -9.02 0.12 17.53
CA SER A 125 -10.17 0.39 18.40
C SER A 125 -10.57 -0.86 19.16
N ARG A 126 -10.66 -0.76 20.48
CA ARG A 126 -11.11 -1.82 21.37
C ARG A 126 -12.44 -1.42 21.98
N GLY A 127 -13.50 -2.17 21.73
CA GLY A 127 -14.80 -2.01 22.38
C GLY A 127 -14.99 -3.06 23.46
N VAL A 128 -15.56 -2.67 24.60
CA VAL A 128 -15.68 -3.49 25.81
C VAL A 128 -17.07 -3.35 26.41
N VAL A 129 -17.63 -4.46 26.87
CA VAL A 129 -18.87 -4.51 27.65
C VAL A 129 -18.50 -4.82 29.10
N PHE A 130 -18.98 -4.00 30.02
CA PHE A 130 -18.87 -4.22 31.46
C PHE A 130 -20.23 -4.61 32.04
N ASP A 131 -20.20 -5.47 33.06
CA ASP A 131 -21.37 -5.73 33.91
C ASP A 131 -21.61 -4.59 34.92
N SER A 132 -22.61 -4.78 35.80
CA SER A 132 -22.98 -3.81 36.83
C SER A 132 -21.90 -3.59 37.90
N ASP A 133 -21.00 -4.56 38.07
CA ASP A 133 -19.89 -4.49 39.02
C ASP A 133 -18.63 -3.87 38.39
N GLY A 134 -18.69 -3.55 37.10
CA GLY A 134 -17.57 -3.00 36.34
C GLY A 134 -16.57 -4.05 35.88
N VAL A 135 -16.95 -5.33 35.86
CA VAL A 135 -16.12 -6.43 35.34
C VAL A 135 -16.34 -6.55 33.83
N GLU A 136 -15.25 -6.68 33.07
CA GLU A 136 -15.32 -6.94 31.64
C GLU A 136 -15.97 -8.30 31.37
N VAL A 137 -17.04 -8.30 30.57
CA VAL A 137 -17.74 -9.53 30.15
C VAL A 137 -17.47 -9.90 28.69
N SER A 138 -17.09 -8.94 27.86
CA SER A 138 -16.74 -9.17 26.46
C SER A 138 -15.96 -7.99 25.89
N ALA A 139 -14.99 -8.26 25.02
CA ALA A 139 -14.28 -7.24 24.27
C ALA A 139 -14.05 -7.67 22.82
N ARG A 140 -13.91 -6.67 21.94
CA ARG A 140 -13.61 -6.81 20.51
C ARG A 140 -12.58 -5.76 20.11
N ARG A 141 -11.61 -6.13 19.28
CA ARG A 141 -10.54 -5.24 18.80
C ARG A 141 -10.58 -5.17 17.27
N LEU A 142 -10.49 -3.97 16.75
CA LEU A 142 -10.43 -3.64 15.34
C LEU A 142 -9.10 -2.97 15.04
N ARG A 143 -8.48 -3.33 13.93
CA ARG A 143 -7.43 -2.58 13.27
C ARG A 143 -8.01 -1.99 11.99
N VAL A 144 -7.75 -0.70 11.80
CA VAL A 144 -8.07 0.02 10.58
C VAL A 144 -6.83 0.67 10.04
N GLU A 145 -6.75 0.76 8.72
CA GLU A 145 -5.71 1.47 8.02
C GLU A 145 -6.37 2.60 7.25
N ILE A 146 -5.98 3.82 7.57
CA ILE A 146 -6.56 5.05 7.05
C ILE A 146 -5.48 5.73 6.24
N VAL A 147 -5.74 5.92 4.95
CA VAL A 147 -4.94 6.81 4.11
C VAL A 147 -5.46 8.22 4.36
N PRO A 148 -4.66 9.13 4.94
CA PRO A 148 -5.11 10.50 5.18
C PRO A 148 -5.32 11.24 3.85
N PRO A 149 -6.14 12.31 3.83
CA PRO A 149 -6.18 13.20 2.67
C PRO A 149 -4.81 13.85 2.47
N GLY A 150 -4.36 13.96 1.23
CA GLY A 150 -3.03 14.45 0.90
C GLY A 150 -2.42 13.63 -0.22
N PHE A 151 -1.20 13.11 0.00
CA PHE A 151 -0.52 12.23 -0.92
C PHE A 151 -0.42 10.82 -0.35
N ASP A 152 -0.80 9.85 -1.15
CA ASP A 152 -0.47 8.44 -1.00
C ASP A 152 0.70 8.13 -1.95
N TYR A 153 1.36 7.00 -1.76
CA TYR A 153 2.52 6.62 -2.55
C TYR A 153 2.30 5.26 -3.18
N ILE A 154 2.45 5.19 -4.50
CA ILE A 154 2.45 3.91 -5.20
C ILE A 154 3.86 3.31 -5.09
N HIS A 155 3.95 2.14 -4.48
CA HIS A 155 5.17 1.33 -4.34
C HIS A 155 5.14 0.06 -5.21
N SER A 156 4.17 -0.05 -6.11
CA SER A 156 3.83 -1.27 -6.83
C SER A 156 3.98 -1.10 -8.34
N MET A 157 3.78 -2.19 -9.06
CA MET A 157 3.57 -2.15 -10.50
C MET A 157 2.08 -1.94 -10.78
N LEU A 158 1.71 -0.78 -11.33
CA LEU A 158 0.33 -0.40 -11.59
C LEU A 158 0.14 -0.02 -13.06
N SER A 159 -0.84 -0.63 -13.71
CA SER A 159 -1.14 -0.38 -15.13
C SER A 159 -2.63 -0.19 -15.35
N ASN A 160 -2.99 0.77 -16.21
CA ASN A 160 -4.39 0.97 -16.59
C ASN A 160 -4.87 -0.04 -17.65
N GLN A 161 -3.94 -0.63 -18.39
CA GLN A 161 -4.17 -1.74 -19.32
C GLN A 161 -3.30 -2.93 -18.95
N ASN A 162 -2.96 -3.79 -19.92
CA ASN A 162 -2.34 -5.07 -19.66
C ASN A 162 -0.94 -4.95 -19.04
N ILE A 163 -0.61 -5.93 -18.19
CA ILE A 163 0.76 -6.16 -17.71
C ILE A 163 1.24 -7.48 -18.29
N ASN A 164 2.24 -7.42 -19.16
CA ASN A 164 2.83 -8.58 -19.81
C ASN A 164 4.27 -8.74 -19.33
N ILE A 165 4.55 -9.81 -18.60
CA ILE A 165 5.89 -10.11 -18.08
C ILE A 165 6.38 -11.41 -18.70
N THR A 166 7.42 -11.29 -19.52
CA THR A 166 8.06 -12.42 -20.18
C THR A 166 9.56 -12.43 -19.89
N GLY A 167 10.17 -13.61 -20.00
CA GLY A 167 11.60 -13.80 -19.75
C GLY A 167 11.87 -14.54 -18.45
N ASN A 168 13.10 -14.39 -17.92
CA ASN A 168 13.44 -14.86 -16.59
C ASN A 168 13.20 -13.70 -15.62
N SER A 169 12.12 -13.79 -14.83
CA SER A 169 11.70 -12.67 -13.99
C SER A 169 11.39 -13.11 -12.56
N GLN A 170 11.80 -12.30 -11.60
CA GLN A 170 11.45 -12.36 -10.19
C GLN A 170 10.68 -11.09 -9.83
N ILE A 171 9.63 -11.21 -9.02
CA ILE A 171 8.74 -10.10 -8.70
C ILE A 171 8.47 -10.15 -7.22
N ILE A 172 9.00 -9.21 -6.45
CA ILE A 172 8.73 -9.05 -5.02
C ILE A 172 7.86 -7.81 -4.91
N GLY A 173 6.68 -7.90 -4.30
CA GLY A 173 5.74 -6.81 -4.17
C GLY A 173 4.43 -6.98 -4.94
N ASN A 174 3.62 -5.91 -4.91
CA ASN A 174 2.28 -5.92 -5.48
C ASN A 174 2.29 -5.58 -6.98
N ILE A 175 1.40 -6.23 -7.73
CA ILE A 175 1.09 -5.92 -9.12
C ILE A 175 -0.41 -5.73 -9.25
N HIS A 176 -0.83 -4.65 -9.93
CA HIS A 176 -2.21 -4.42 -10.29
C HIS A 176 -2.38 -3.97 -11.75
N SER A 177 -3.31 -4.61 -12.45
CA SER A 177 -3.75 -4.21 -13.78
C SER A 177 -5.25 -3.92 -13.80
N ASN A 178 -5.65 -2.78 -14.36
CA ASN A 178 -7.05 -2.51 -14.68
C ASN A 178 -7.57 -3.30 -15.89
N ALA A 179 -6.72 -4.10 -16.55
CA ALA A 179 -7.05 -5.06 -17.59
C ALA A 179 -6.49 -6.45 -17.20
N ASP A 180 -5.78 -7.14 -18.09
CA ASP A 180 -5.22 -8.47 -17.81
C ASP A 180 -3.78 -8.40 -17.27
N VAL A 181 -3.35 -9.45 -16.57
CA VAL A 181 -1.95 -9.70 -16.20
C VAL A 181 -1.54 -11.05 -16.78
N ASP A 182 -0.53 -11.07 -17.66
CA ASP A 182 0.06 -12.29 -18.20
C ASP A 182 1.54 -12.39 -17.79
N ILE A 183 1.83 -13.37 -16.93
CA ILE A 183 3.18 -13.68 -16.46
C ILE A 183 3.60 -15.00 -17.09
N SER A 184 4.53 -14.93 -18.04
CA SER A 184 5.07 -16.08 -18.77
C SER A 184 6.56 -16.22 -18.50
N ILE A 185 6.89 -16.92 -17.41
CA ILE A 185 8.28 -17.08 -16.96
C ILE A 185 8.86 -18.36 -17.54
N LYS A 186 10.00 -18.22 -18.22
CA LYS A 186 10.74 -19.36 -18.74
C LYS A 186 11.57 -19.97 -17.61
N ALA A 187 10.98 -20.91 -16.87
CA ALA A 187 11.72 -21.69 -15.88
C ALA A 187 12.89 -22.40 -16.57
N THR A 188 14.12 -22.02 -16.24
CA THR A 188 15.35 -22.65 -16.78
C THR A 188 15.62 -24.04 -16.16
N GLY A 189 14.82 -24.44 -15.17
CA GLY A 189 15.02 -25.64 -14.37
C GLY A 189 15.87 -25.45 -13.11
N LYS A 190 16.45 -24.27 -12.87
CA LYS A 190 17.13 -23.93 -11.62
C LYS A 190 16.13 -23.42 -10.56
N LYS A 191 16.44 -23.62 -9.27
CA LYS A 191 15.54 -23.24 -8.17
C LYS A 191 15.44 -21.72 -8.01
N GLU A 192 16.53 -21.03 -8.28
CA GLU A 192 16.68 -19.58 -8.30
C GLU A 192 15.91 -18.90 -9.45
N ASP A 193 15.56 -19.63 -10.50
CA ASP A 193 14.79 -19.12 -11.65
C ASP A 193 13.27 -19.37 -11.51
N ARG A 194 12.80 -19.51 -10.26
CA ARG A 194 11.38 -19.65 -9.92
C ARG A 194 10.82 -18.27 -9.64
N LEU A 195 9.58 -18.03 -10.08
CA LEU A 195 8.81 -16.88 -9.60
C LEU A 195 8.66 -16.97 -8.08
N VAL A 196 9.42 -16.15 -7.38
CA VAL A 196 9.19 -15.85 -5.97
C VAL A 196 8.40 -14.55 -6.01
N SER A 197 7.10 -14.64 -5.67
CA SER A 197 6.26 -13.47 -5.45
C SER A 197 5.90 -13.38 -3.99
N GLU A 198 6.62 -12.51 -3.30
CA GLU A 198 6.25 -12.02 -1.98
C GLU A 198 5.37 -10.79 -2.21
N GLY A 199 4.07 -11.02 -2.46
CA GLY A 199 3.12 -9.96 -2.78
C GLY A 199 1.85 -10.47 -3.47
N SER A 200 0.94 -9.55 -3.78
CA SER A 200 -0.32 -9.85 -4.47
C SER A 200 -0.25 -9.47 -5.96
N VAL A 201 -0.78 -10.35 -6.81
CA VAL A 201 -0.94 -10.09 -8.24
C VAL A 201 -2.42 -10.01 -8.54
N THR A 202 -2.90 -8.82 -8.89
CA THR A 202 -4.33 -8.57 -9.07
C THR A 202 -4.62 -7.99 -10.44
N ALA A 203 -5.78 -8.34 -10.99
CA ALA A 203 -6.23 -7.83 -12.28
C ALA A 203 -7.74 -7.64 -12.27
N ASN A 204 -8.24 -6.54 -12.84
CA ASN A 204 -9.67 -6.39 -13.11
C ASN A 204 -10.14 -7.37 -14.21
N GLY A 205 -9.25 -7.68 -15.15
CA GLY A 205 -9.41 -8.71 -16.15
C GLY A 205 -9.11 -10.10 -15.59
N THR A 206 -8.07 -10.73 -16.11
CA THR A 206 -7.64 -12.09 -15.83
C THR A 206 -6.17 -12.08 -15.46
N VAL A 207 -5.81 -12.80 -14.39
CA VAL A 207 -4.42 -13.10 -14.06
C VAL A 207 -4.09 -14.48 -14.63
N THR A 208 -3.14 -14.52 -15.55
CA THR A 208 -2.56 -15.74 -16.11
C THR A 208 -1.11 -15.83 -15.68
N ALA A 209 -0.74 -16.91 -15.01
CA ALA A 209 0.63 -17.14 -14.57
C ALA A 209 1.09 -18.53 -15.04
N SER A 210 1.93 -18.54 -16.07
CA SER A 210 2.53 -19.73 -16.65
C SER A 210 3.96 -19.93 -16.14
N GLY A 211 4.34 -21.18 -15.87
CA GLY A 211 5.67 -21.51 -15.33
C GLY A 211 5.80 -21.37 -13.81
N VAL A 212 4.72 -21.03 -13.11
CA VAL A 212 4.68 -20.94 -11.64
C VAL A 212 4.37 -22.33 -11.06
N SER A 213 5.16 -22.76 -10.08
CA SER A 213 4.84 -23.94 -9.29
C SER A 213 4.06 -23.50 -8.06
N TYR A 214 2.75 -23.69 -8.09
CA TYR A 214 1.86 -23.44 -6.95
C TYR A 214 2.27 -24.36 -5.78
N ALA A 215 2.33 -23.82 -4.56
CA ALA A 215 2.41 -24.69 -3.39
C ALA A 215 1.07 -25.39 -3.22
N ASP A 216 1.11 -26.69 -2.92
CA ASP A 216 -0.07 -27.46 -2.62
C ASP A 216 -0.71 -26.92 -1.33
N SER A 217 -1.82 -26.20 -1.49
CA SER A 217 -2.83 -25.85 -0.50
C SER A 217 -2.40 -25.05 0.75
N GLY A 218 -2.89 -23.81 0.82
CA GLY A 218 -3.40 -23.25 2.08
C GLY A 218 -2.66 -22.05 2.65
N GLU A 219 -1.39 -21.86 2.33
CA GLU A 219 -0.59 -20.77 2.88
C GLU A 219 -0.02 -19.93 1.74
N CYS A 220 -0.53 -18.70 1.61
CA CYS A 220 -0.03 -17.66 0.70
C CYS A 220 1.38 -17.15 1.11
N GLU A 221 2.09 -17.83 2.01
CA GLU A 221 3.41 -17.42 2.49
C GLU A 221 4.52 -17.59 1.43
N ASN A 222 4.33 -18.48 0.45
CA ASN A 222 5.31 -18.77 -0.60
C ASN A 222 4.70 -18.88 -2.01
N VAL A 223 3.45 -18.43 -2.19
CA VAL A 223 2.69 -18.55 -3.44
C VAL A 223 2.16 -17.19 -3.85
N VAL A 224 2.35 -16.84 -5.12
CA VAL A 224 1.75 -15.65 -5.74
C VAL A 224 0.25 -15.62 -5.43
N CYS A 225 -0.20 -14.70 -4.59
CA CYS A 225 -1.63 -14.53 -4.34
C CYS A 225 -2.23 -13.82 -5.56
N ALA A 226 -2.74 -14.62 -6.51
CA ALA A 226 -3.30 -14.13 -7.77
C ALA A 226 -4.82 -13.98 -7.67
N ALA A 227 -5.35 -12.78 -7.96
CA ALA A 227 -6.79 -12.53 -8.00
C ALA A 227 -7.21 -11.86 -9.31
N SER A 228 -8.07 -12.55 -10.07
CA SER A 228 -8.77 -11.96 -11.21
C SER A 228 -10.05 -11.25 -10.75
N LYS A 229 -10.58 -10.35 -11.56
CA LYS A 229 -11.79 -9.54 -11.25
C LYS A 229 -11.64 -8.65 -10.01
N ALA A 230 -10.43 -8.24 -9.67
CA ALA A 230 -10.20 -7.22 -8.66
C ALA A 230 -10.83 -5.87 -9.10
N PRO A 231 -11.28 -5.00 -8.16
CA PRO A 231 -11.70 -3.65 -8.50
C PRO A 231 -10.59 -2.88 -9.22
N LYS A 232 -10.95 -2.00 -10.16
CA LYS A 232 -9.97 -1.13 -10.80
C LYS A 232 -9.36 -0.17 -9.78
N GLN A 233 -8.06 0.05 -9.89
CA GLN A 233 -7.34 1.09 -9.15
C GLN A 233 -7.21 2.34 -10.01
N GLU A 234 -7.19 3.50 -9.36
CA GLU A 234 -6.94 4.77 -10.05
C GLU A 234 -5.46 4.83 -10.45
N VAL A 235 -5.20 5.09 -11.72
CA VAL A 235 -3.84 5.26 -12.25
C VAL A 235 -3.61 6.76 -12.40
N PRO A 236 -2.66 7.36 -11.67
CA PRO A 236 -2.43 8.79 -11.71
C PRO A 236 -1.84 9.20 -13.08
N SER A 237 -2.25 10.36 -13.60
CA SER A 237 -1.76 10.87 -14.89
C SER A 237 -0.36 11.48 -14.74
N ALA A 238 0.61 10.93 -15.47
CA ALA A 238 1.95 11.50 -15.53
C ALA A 238 1.93 12.86 -16.24
N LEU A 239 1.04 13.02 -17.22
CA LEU A 239 0.88 14.27 -17.95
C LEU A 239 0.36 15.40 -17.05
N ASP A 240 -0.57 15.11 -16.14
CA ASP A 240 -1.06 16.09 -15.17
C ASP A 240 0.05 16.53 -14.19
N ALA A 241 0.89 15.58 -13.75
CA ALA A 241 2.07 15.88 -12.93
C ALA A 241 3.08 16.77 -13.69
N ILE A 242 3.36 16.47 -14.95
CA ILE A 242 4.20 17.30 -15.82
C ILE A 242 3.60 18.69 -15.99
N ASN A 243 2.30 18.81 -16.23
CA ASN A 243 1.64 20.10 -16.41
C ASN A 243 1.68 20.96 -15.13
N THR A 244 1.53 20.32 -13.97
CA THR A 244 1.67 20.98 -12.66
C THR A 244 3.11 21.45 -12.44
N PHE A 245 4.09 20.59 -12.73
CA PHE A 245 5.51 20.98 -12.69
C PHE A 245 5.79 22.17 -13.62
N LYS A 246 5.25 22.14 -14.85
CA LYS A 246 5.41 23.24 -15.80
C LYS A 246 4.80 24.54 -15.28
N SER A 247 3.62 24.52 -14.67
CA SER A 247 3.00 25.75 -14.15
C SER A 247 3.77 26.36 -12.99
N ASP A 248 4.41 25.51 -12.20
CA ASP A 248 5.07 25.94 -10.96
C ASP A 248 6.51 26.39 -11.21
N TYR A 249 7.23 25.73 -12.13
CA TYR A 249 8.67 25.94 -12.32
C TYR A 249 9.07 26.54 -13.67
N LEU A 250 8.21 26.50 -14.69
CA LEU A 250 8.56 26.95 -16.04
C LEU A 250 7.68 28.11 -16.51
N LEU A 251 8.32 29.15 -17.04
CA LEU A 251 7.62 30.23 -17.75
C LEU A 251 7.71 29.97 -19.25
N ALA A 252 6.55 30.01 -19.92
CA ALA A 252 6.53 30.12 -21.38
C ALA A 252 7.18 31.45 -21.75
N SER A 253 8.30 31.41 -22.47
CA SER A 253 8.95 32.64 -22.89
C SER A 253 8.29 33.13 -24.19
N ASP A 254 7.80 34.37 -24.20
CA ASP A 254 7.31 35.03 -25.42
C ASP A 254 8.45 35.37 -26.42
N TYR A 255 9.68 34.90 -26.15
CA TYR A 255 10.90 35.37 -26.79
C TYR A 255 11.35 34.43 -27.91
N GLU A 256 10.79 34.62 -29.11
CA GLU A 256 11.12 33.87 -30.34
C GLU A 256 12.62 33.88 -30.74
N ALA A 257 13.45 34.75 -30.16
CA ALA A 257 14.80 35.02 -30.68
C ALA A 257 15.89 34.02 -30.25
N SER A 258 15.61 33.08 -29.34
CA SER A 258 16.65 32.17 -28.81
C SER A 258 16.53 30.70 -29.21
N GLY A 259 15.43 30.31 -29.88
CA GLY A 259 15.18 28.91 -30.22
C GLY A 259 14.77 28.03 -29.02
N SER A 260 14.86 28.52 -27.77
CA SER A 260 14.25 27.87 -26.60
C SER A 260 12.88 28.48 -26.32
N LEU A 261 11.84 27.64 -26.29
CA LEU A 261 10.46 28.06 -25.99
C LEU A 261 10.21 28.23 -24.48
N TRP A 262 11.13 27.77 -23.63
CA TRP A 262 10.94 27.69 -22.18
C TRP A 262 12.09 28.36 -21.42
N GLN A 263 11.75 29.04 -20.32
CA GLN A 263 12.69 29.58 -19.35
C GLN A 263 12.33 29.05 -17.95
N VAL A 264 13.34 28.72 -17.15
CA VAL A 264 13.16 28.36 -15.75
C VAL A 264 12.82 29.63 -14.97
N VAL A 265 11.91 29.55 -13.99
CA VAL A 265 11.62 30.66 -13.09
C VAL A 265 12.91 31.01 -12.32
N ALA A 266 13.25 32.29 -12.21
CA ALA A 266 14.55 32.73 -11.68
C ALA A 266 14.89 32.20 -10.27
N ASP A 267 13.88 31.90 -9.45
CA ASP A 267 14.05 31.36 -8.10
C ASP A 267 14.26 29.84 -8.05
N SER A 268 14.17 29.12 -9.18
CA SER A 268 14.35 27.66 -9.29
C SER A 268 15.48 27.26 -10.24
N GLU A 269 16.39 28.19 -10.56
CA GLU A 269 17.53 27.92 -11.47
C GLU A 269 18.51 26.87 -10.93
N SER A 270 18.51 26.58 -9.62
CA SER A 270 19.30 25.51 -9.01
C SER A 270 18.69 24.11 -9.19
N ASP A 271 17.37 24.03 -9.41
CA ASP A 271 16.62 22.79 -9.20
C ASP A 271 16.14 22.18 -10.52
N VAL A 272 16.16 22.95 -11.62
CA VAL A 272 15.65 22.51 -12.92
C VAL A 272 16.61 22.85 -14.06
N THR A 273 17.01 21.84 -14.83
CA THR A 273 17.77 22.01 -16.07
C THR A 273 16.90 21.63 -17.28
N ILE A 274 16.63 22.60 -18.15
CA ILE A 274 16.00 22.32 -19.45
C ILE A 274 17.07 21.76 -20.39
N LEU A 275 16.86 20.55 -20.89
CA LEU A 275 17.81 19.90 -21.79
C LEU A 275 17.87 20.61 -23.16
N PRO A 276 19.05 20.61 -23.82
CA PRO A 276 19.16 21.05 -25.20
C PRO A 276 18.20 20.26 -26.10
N HIS A 277 17.39 20.98 -26.88
CA HIS A 277 16.35 20.40 -27.72
C HIS A 277 16.35 20.99 -29.13
N ASP A 278 15.78 20.24 -30.08
CA ASP A 278 15.59 20.70 -31.44
C ASP A 278 14.29 21.52 -31.62
N ASN A 279 13.94 21.86 -32.86
CA ASN A 279 12.75 22.66 -33.16
C ASN A 279 11.42 21.94 -32.85
N ASN A 280 11.43 20.61 -32.67
CA ASN A 280 10.27 19.83 -32.26
C ASN A 280 10.18 19.72 -30.73
N GLY A 281 11.20 20.19 -30.00
CA GLY A 281 11.32 20.01 -28.56
C GLY A 281 12.01 18.71 -28.16
N ASP A 282 12.50 17.92 -29.13
CA ASP A 282 13.12 16.63 -28.85
C ASP A 282 14.53 16.83 -28.32
N CYS A 283 14.88 16.10 -27.26
CA CYS A 283 16.16 16.17 -26.58
C CYS A 283 16.95 14.90 -26.85
N THR A 284 18.24 15.06 -27.18
CA THR A 284 19.18 13.94 -27.25
C THR A 284 20.32 14.21 -26.32
N THR A 285 20.57 13.28 -25.39
CA THR A 285 21.70 13.36 -24.46
C THR A 285 22.55 12.11 -24.52
N SER A 286 23.83 12.31 -24.23
CA SER A 286 24.75 11.20 -23.99
C SER A 286 24.52 10.53 -22.62
N GLY A 287 23.67 11.06 -21.73
CA GLY A 287 23.48 10.53 -20.37
C GLY A 287 24.54 11.03 -19.38
N ALA A 288 25.80 11.22 -19.83
CA ALA A 288 26.88 11.80 -19.01
C ALA A 288 26.65 13.28 -18.63
N GLU A 289 25.67 13.93 -19.28
CA GLU A 289 25.24 15.30 -18.96
C GLU A 289 24.16 15.33 -17.88
N LEU A 290 23.53 14.20 -17.58
CA LEU A 290 22.52 14.05 -16.53
C LEU A 290 23.21 13.79 -15.20
N VAL A 291 23.96 14.78 -14.73
CA VAL A 291 24.62 14.77 -13.43
C VAL A 291 24.05 15.94 -12.64
N PRO A 292 23.39 15.69 -11.48
CA PRO A 292 22.92 16.78 -10.64
C PRO A 292 24.08 17.71 -10.31
N PRO A 293 23.85 19.04 -10.25
CA PRO A 293 24.86 19.93 -9.71
C PRO A 293 25.20 19.51 -8.28
N ASP A 294 26.47 19.61 -7.90
CA ASP A 294 26.88 19.43 -6.51
C ASP A 294 26.18 20.49 -5.64
N ASN A 295 25.54 20.07 -4.56
CA ASN A 295 25.02 20.99 -3.55
C ASN A 295 26.17 21.68 -2.78
N GLU A 296 25.86 22.64 -1.90
CA GLU A 296 26.87 23.37 -1.12
C GLU A 296 27.79 22.47 -0.27
N PHE A 297 27.39 21.22 -0.03
CA PHE A 297 28.14 20.22 0.73
C PHE A 297 28.90 19.21 -0.15
N GLY A 298 28.86 19.35 -1.48
CA GLY A 298 29.50 18.44 -2.42
C GLY A 298 28.80 17.08 -2.53
N SER A 299 27.53 17.00 -2.14
CA SER A 299 26.66 15.86 -2.41
C SER A 299 25.77 16.17 -3.62
N PRO A 300 25.43 15.20 -4.47
CA PRO A 300 24.42 15.42 -5.50
C PRO A 300 23.12 15.92 -4.87
N ASP A 301 22.47 16.88 -5.55
CA ASP A 301 21.14 17.34 -5.20
C ASP A 301 20.09 16.38 -5.79
N SER A 302 19.46 15.60 -4.91
CA SER A 302 18.46 14.58 -5.25
C SER A 302 17.25 15.15 -5.97
N ASP A 303 16.97 16.43 -5.70
CA ASP A 303 15.74 17.09 -6.12
C ASP A 303 15.90 17.75 -7.50
N HIS A 304 17.07 17.63 -8.13
CA HIS A 304 17.34 18.24 -9.42
C HIS A 304 16.59 17.52 -10.57
N VAL A 305 15.82 18.31 -11.34
CA VAL A 305 14.99 17.82 -12.43
C VAL A 305 15.57 18.21 -13.80
N PHE A 306 15.84 17.20 -14.63
CA PHE A 306 16.15 17.39 -16.04
C PHE A 306 14.88 17.34 -16.88
N PHE A 307 14.51 18.45 -17.49
CA PHE A 307 13.26 18.59 -18.24
C PHE A 307 13.48 18.59 -19.75
N CYS A 308 12.72 17.77 -20.48
CA CYS A 308 12.65 17.73 -21.93
C CYS A 308 11.25 18.12 -22.45
N PRO A 309 11.12 19.16 -23.31
CA PRO A 309 9.83 19.57 -23.86
C PRO A 309 9.16 18.59 -24.84
N GLY A 310 9.90 17.62 -25.37
CA GLY A 310 9.45 16.66 -26.39
C GLY A 310 9.87 15.23 -26.05
N VAL A 311 10.38 14.49 -27.03
CA VAL A 311 10.91 13.14 -26.84
C VAL A 311 12.35 13.22 -26.31
N LEU A 312 12.64 12.53 -25.21
CA LEU A 312 13.99 12.41 -24.68
C LEU A 312 14.63 11.09 -25.12
N THR A 313 15.76 11.16 -25.82
CA THR A 313 16.61 10.00 -26.10
C THR A 313 17.94 10.08 -25.34
N ALA A 314 18.15 9.17 -24.40
CA ALA A 314 19.39 9.04 -23.64
C ALA A 314 20.20 7.83 -24.13
N ASN A 315 21.39 8.08 -24.67
CA ASN A 315 22.17 7.03 -25.36
C ASN A 315 23.16 6.27 -24.48
N ASN A 316 23.62 6.85 -23.36
CA ASN A 316 24.43 6.14 -22.38
C ASN A 316 23.79 6.17 -20.99
N ASP A 317 24.58 5.76 -20.02
CA ASP A 317 24.19 5.52 -18.65
C ASP A 317 24.00 6.84 -17.90
N PHE A 318 23.06 6.84 -16.96
CA PHE A 318 22.87 7.91 -15.98
C PHE A 318 22.36 7.32 -14.66
N SER A 319 22.45 8.09 -13.57
CA SER A 319 22.16 7.62 -12.22
C SER A 319 21.75 8.75 -11.30
N GLY A 320 20.81 8.49 -10.39
CA GLY A 320 20.42 9.44 -9.33
C GLY A 320 19.91 10.77 -9.85
N VAL A 321 19.01 10.73 -10.84
CA VAL A 321 18.44 11.94 -11.45
C VAL A 321 16.94 11.81 -11.60
N THR A 322 16.24 12.93 -11.41
CA THR A 322 14.85 13.06 -11.85
C THR A 322 14.84 13.55 -13.29
N VAL A 323 14.20 12.80 -14.18
CA VAL A 323 14.12 13.10 -15.61
C VAL A 323 12.66 13.15 -16.02
N MET A 324 12.26 14.27 -16.61
CA MET A 324 10.89 14.53 -17.02
C MET A 324 10.83 14.85 -18.51
N ALA A 325 9.95 14.18 -19.25
CA ALA A 325 9.69 14.47 -20.66
C ALA A 325 8.19 14.62 -20.94
N VAL A 326 7.81 15.61 -21.74
CA VAL A 326 6.40 15.82 -22.13
C VAL A 326 5.89 14.72 -23.06
N SER A 327 6.78 14.11 -23.85
CA SER A 327 6.48 12.96 -24.71
C SER A 327 7.25 11.73 -24.22
N ASP A 328 7.80 10.93 -25.12
CA ASP A 328 8.42 9.65 -24.79
C ASP A 328 9.81 9.82 -24.17
N ILE A 329 10.19 8.89 -23.28
CA ILE A 329 11.57 8.69 -22.82
C ILE A 329 12.09 7.39 -23.41
N ILE A 330 13.18 7.46 -24.17
CA ILE A 330 13.87 6.33 -24.77
C ILE A 330 15.27 6.27 -24.17
N HIS A 331 15.54 5.24 -23.37
CA HIS A 331 16.84 5.04 -22.73
C HIS A 331 17.54 3.81 -23.32
N ASN A 332 18.69 4.03 -23.95
CA ASN A 332 19.48 2.99 -24.60
C ASN A 332 20.68 2.52 -23.75
N GLY A 333 20.96 3.19 -22.63
CA GLY A 333 22.04 2.86 -21.70
C GLY A 333 21.59 2.04 -20.50
N GLN A 334 22.49 1.86 -19.54
CA GLN A 334 22.24 1.27 -18.22
C GLN A 334 21.79 2.36 -17.24
N LEU A 335 20.74 2.08 -16.47
CA LEU A 335 20.33 2.92 -15.34
C LEU A 335 21.01 2.37 -14.08
N SER A 336 21.92 3.15 -13.48
CA SER A 336 22.65 2.76 -12.27
C SER A 336 22.26 3.65 -11.09
N ILE A 337 22.61 3.25 -9.88
CA ILE A 337 22.48 4.10 -8.68
C ILE A 337 23.86 4.54 -8.22
N LEU A 338 23.89 5.72 -7.60
CA LEU A 338 25.07 6.28 -6.99
C LEU A 338 25.43 5.57 -5.66
N ASP A 339 24.47 5.21 -4.79
CA ASP A 339 24.67 4.36 -3.60
C ASP A 339 23.35 3.81 -2.97
N GLU A 340 23.44 2.98 -1.91
CA GLU A 340 22.27 2.43 -1.18
C GLU A 340 21.52 3.48 -0.34
N SER A 341 22.05 4.69 -0.21
CA SER A 341 21.56 5.74 0.69
C SER A 341 20.93 6.94 -0.02
N GLY A 342 21.09 7.05 -1.33
CA GLY A 342 20.93 8.30 -2.05
C GLY A 342 20.34 8.10 -3.44
N ASP A 343 19.16 8.68 -3.57
CA ASP A 343 18.56 9.26 -4.76
C ASP A 343 18.19 8.27 -5.85
N ASP A 344 16.91 7.91 -5.82
CA ASP A 344 16.28 7.06 -6.82
C ASP A 344 16.25 7.78 -8.16
N ALA A 345 16.48 7.04 -9.25
CA ALA A 345 16.22 7.60 -10.57
C ALA A 345 14.71 7.70 -10.79
N PHE A 346 14.19 8.92 -10.92
CA PHE A 346 12.76 9.14 -11.15
C PHE A 346 12.50 9.56 -12.58
N LEU A 347 11.87 8.71 -13.38
CA LEU A 347 11.53 9.00 -14.77
C LEU A 347 10.03 9.27 -14.91
N ILE A 348 9.68 10.47 -15.37
CA ILE A 348 8.30 10.89 -15.61
C ILE A 348 8.11 11.22 -17.10
N SER A 349 7.19 10.53 -17.76
CA SER A 349 6.94 10.64 -19.20
C SER A 349 5.48 10.93 -19.48
N GLY A 350 5.20 12.00 -20.24
CA GLY A 350 3.86 12.28 -20.76
C GLY A 350 3.49 11.39 -21.95
N GLY A 351 4.43 10.56 -22.43
CA GLY A 351 4.22 9.50 -23.40
C GLY A 351 4.69 8.15 -22.86
N ASN A 352 5.44 7.40 -23.66
CA ASN A 352 5.96 6.09 -23.30
C ASN A 352 7.30 6.19 -22.54
N ILE A 353 7.64 5.16 -21.77
CA ILE A 353 9.01 4.93 -21.28
C ILE A 353 9.50 3.64 -21.92
N VAL A 354 10.62 3.71 -22.66
CA VAL A 354 11.22 2.57 -23.35
C VAL A 354 12.66 2.40 -22.87
N LEU A 355 12.91 1.33 -22.12
CA LEU A 355 14.22 0.95 -21.60
C LEU A 355 14.81 -0.16 -22.48
N ASN A 356 15.76 0.22 -23.33
CA ASN A 356 16.44 -0.69 -24.26
C ASN A 356 17.73 -1.27 -23.68
N GLY A 357 18.33 -0.61 -22.70
CA GLY A 357 19.53 -1.11 -22.04
C GLY A 357 19.24 -2.13 -20.94
N SER A 358 20.30 -2.55 -20.27
CA SER A 358 20.28 -3.51 -19.16
C SER A 358 20.62 -2.77 -17.87
N THR A 359 19.89 -3.04 -16.79
CA THR A 359 20.33 -2.65 -15.44
C THR A 359 21.04 -3.78 -14.71
N ASP A 360 21.09 -4.98 -15.31
CA ASP A 360 21.82 -6.12 -14.75
C ASP A 360 23.33 -5.78 -14.54
N PRO A 361 23.86 -5.93 -13.32
CA PRO A 361 25.26 -5.72 -13.06
C PRO A 361 26.16 -6.65 -13.87
N LYS A 362 27.31 -6.16 -14.34
CA LYS A 362 28.27 -6.94 -15.16
C LYS A 362 28.94 -8.10 -14.40
N GLY A 363 28.59 -8.31 -13.14
CA GLY A 363 29.04 -9.41 -12.30
C GLY A 363 28.64 -9.22 -10.84
N PRO A 364 28.83 -10.24 -9.99
CA PRO A 364 28.46 -10.18 -8.56
C PRO A 364 29.26 -9.16 -7.74
N GLU A 365 30.42 -8.72 -8.23
CA GLU A 365 31.25 -7.71 -7.56
C GLU A 365 30.81 -6.26 -7.85
N ASP A 366 29.97 -6.05 -8.87
CA ASP A 366 29.46 -4.73 -9.26
C ASP A 366 27.93 -4.69 -9.14
N TYR A 367 27.40 -5.45 -8.15
CA TYR A 367 25.98 -5.49 -7.86
C TYR A 367 25.52 -4.13 -7.35
N ARG A 368 25.00 -3.31 -8.25
CA ARG A 368 24.29 -2.09 -7.93
C ARG A 368 22.83 -2.35 -8.28
N PRO A 369 21.93 -2.50 -7.28
CA PRO A 369 20.49 -2.49 -7.57
C PRO A 369 20.15 -1.21 -8.35
N THR A 370 18.99 -1.12 -8.99
CA THR A 370 18.47 0.15 -9.54
C THR A 370 17.20 0.55 -8.80
N TYR A 371 17.32 1.52 -7.90
CA TYR A 371 16.22 2.13 -7.17
C TYR A 371 15.68 3.23 -8.08
N ALA A 372 14.48 3.01 -8.59
CA ALA A 372 13.91 3.87 -9.60
C ALA A 372 12.39 3.81 -9.59
N SER A 373 11.79 4.95 -9.89
CA SER A 373 10.37 5.08 -10.18
C SER A 373 10.18 5.42 -11.64
N PHE A 374 9.23 4.75 -12.26
CA PHE A 374 8.87 5.00 -13.65
C PHE A 374 7.40 5.36 -13.71
N TRP A 375 7.09 6.57 -14.17
CA TRP A 375 5.73 7.06 -14.30
C TRP A 375 5.48 7.51 -15.74
N SER A 376 4.71 6.72 -16.49
CA SER A 376 4.37 7.03 -17.88
C SER A 376 2.87 7.23 -18.06
N GLU A 377 2.46 8.27 -18.77
CA GLU A 377 1.08 8.42 -19.25
C GLU A 377 0.75 7.34 -20.30
N GLY A 378 1.75 7.00 -21.12
CA GLY A 378 1.69 5.95 -22.12
C GLY A 378 2.03 4.57 -21.56
N SER A 379 2.75 3.78 -22.36
CA SER A 379 3.21 2.45 -21.97
C SER A 379 4.62 2.47 -21.39
N PHE A 380 4.90 1.53 -20.48
CA PHE A 380 6.25 1.22 -20.01
C PHE A 380 6.75 -0.06 -20.70
N THR A 381 7.89 0.01 -21.39
CA THR A 381 8.50 -1.13 -22.08
C THR A 381 9.92 -1.36 -21.61
N GLN A 382 10.21 -2.56 -21.09
CA GLN A 382 11.55 -2.99 -20.68
C GLN A 382 12.04 -4.10 -21.64
N ASN A 383 12.92 -3.74 -22.57
CA ASN A 383 13.45 -4.66 -23.58
C ASN A 383 14.71 -5.41 -23.11
N GLY A 384 15.59 -4.77 -22.33
CA GLY A 384 16.77 -5.41 -21.73
C GLY A 384 16.48 -6.07 -20.38
N GLY A 385 17.46 -6.78 -19.83
CA GLY A 385 17.35 -7.37 -18.48
C GLY A 385 17.51 -6.29 -17.41
N SER A 386 16.61 -6.23 -16.44
CA SER A 386 16.68 -5.19 -15.42
C SER A 386 16.43 -5.65 -13.99
N HIS A 387 17.06 -5.00 -13.01
CA HIS A 387 16.76 -5.11 -11.60
C HIS A 387 16.15 -3.79 -11.14
N ILE A 388 14.82 -3.73 -11.04
CA ILE A 388 14.08 -2.52 -10.67
C ILE A 388 13.62 -2.64 -9.23
N TYR A 389 14.02 -1.69 -8.41
CA TYR A 389 13.57 -1.53 -7.03
C TYR A 389 12.76 -0.25 -6.94
N GLY A 390 11.48 -0.32 -6.57
CA GLY A 390 10.62 0.86 -6.50
C GLY A 390 9.29 0.64 -7.20
N ALA A 391 8.85 1.62 -7.99
CA ALA A 391 7.49 1.66 -8.56
C ALA A 391 7.49 1.79 -10.10
N VAL A 392 6.52 1.15 -10.73
CA VAL A 392 6.27 1.28 -12.18
C VAL A 392 4.79 1.56 -12.39
N VAL A 393 4.46 2.76 -12.86
CA VAL A 393 3.09 3.21 -13.10
C VAL A 393 2.93 3.59 -14.56
N ALA A 394 1.99 2.95 -15.25
CA ALA A 394 1.69 3.21 -16.66
C ALA A 394 0.20 3.47 -16.92
N GLY A 395 -0.11 4.58 -17.59
CA GLY A 395 -1.45 4.93 -18.03
C GLY A 395 -1.99 4.07 -19.17
N LEU A 396 -1.12 3.32 -19.86
CA LEU A 396 -1.48 2.29 -20.84
C LEU A 396 -0.98 0.90 -20.38
N GLU A 397 -0.05 0.28 -21.10
CA GLU A 397 0.42 -1.09 -20.85
C GLU A 397 1.82 -1.14 -20.23
N ILE A 398 2.10 -2.20 -19.48
CA ILE A 398 3.46 -2.54 -19.01
C ILE A 398 3.91 -3.80 -19.76
N ASP A 399 5.01 -3.72 -20.50
CA ASP A 399 5.54 -4.82 -21.31
C ASP A 399 7.02 -5.08 -20.99
N ILE A 400 7.29 -6.21 -20.34
CA ILE A 400 8.63 -6.60 -19.89
C ILE A 400 9.06 -7.84 -20.68
N LYS A 401 10.11 -7.67 -21.49
CA LYS A 401 10.60 -8.69 -22.44
C LYS A 401 11.95 -9.28 -22.07
N GLY A 402 12.84 -8.48 -21.49
CA GLY A 402 14.23 -8.85 -21.24
C GLY A 402 14.47 -9.69 -19.98
N GLY A 403 13.41 -10.02 -19.23
CA GLY A 403 13.53 -10.50 -17.85
C GLY A 403 13.69 -9.33 -16.87
N ILE A 404 13.11 -9.47 -15.67
CA ILE A 404 13.19 -8.44 -14.64
C ILE A 404 13.30 -9.04 -13.24
N ILE A 405 14.15 -8.49 -12.38
CA ILE A 405 14.00 -8.62 -10.93
C ILE A 405 13.32 -7.34 -10.46
N PHE A 406 12.01 -7.40 -10.21
CA PHE A 406 11.27 -6.29 -9.64
C PHE A 406 11.16 -6.49 -8.14
N GLU A 407 11.45 -5.46 -7.35
CA GLU A 407 11.16 -5.43 -5.92
C GLU A 407 10.50 -4.12 -5.54
N ALA A 408 9.24 -4.18 -5.11
CA ALA A 408 8.57 -3.07 -4.47
C ALA A 408 9.35 -2.66 -3.23
N ARG A 409 9.93 -1.46 -3.26
CA ARG A 409 10.61 -0.85 -2.13
C ARG A 409 9.89 0.44 -1.75
N GLU A 410 10.12 0.88 -0.53
CA GLU A 410 9.69 2.20 -0.08
C GLU A 410 10.48 3.33 -0.73
N THR A 411 11.62 3.04 -1.34
CA THR A 411 12.37 3.99 -2.16
C THR A 411 11.73 4.02 -3.56
N GLY A 412 11.67 5.20 -4.15
CA GLY A 412 11.05 5.42 -5.45
C GLY A 412 9.52 5.49 -5.36
N ARG A 413 9.01 6.56 -4.75
CA ARG A 413 7.58 6.76 -4.52
C ARG A 413 6.96 7.66 -5.59
N ILE A 414 5.83 7.24 -6.15
CA ILE A 414 5.01 8.11 -7.01
C ILE A 414 3.88 8.72 -6.18
N PRO A 415 3.90 10.04 -5.92
CA PRO A 415 2.89 10.68 -5.10
C PRO A 415 1.56 10.75 -5.87
N VAL A 416 0.49 10.30 -5.22
CA VAL A 416 -0.87 10.35 -5.75
C VAL A 416 -1.73 11.14 -4.80
N ALA A 417 -2.38 12.19 -5.31
CA ALA A 417 -3.34 12.93 -4.52
C ALA A 417 -4.53 12.01 -4.16
N VAL A 418 -4.83 11.91 -2.87
CA VAL A 418 -5.93 11.10 -2.34
C VAL A 418 -6.84 11.96 -1.48
N SER A 419 -8.15 11.72 -1.59
CA SER A 419 -9.17 12.42 -0.78
C SER A 419 -9.28 11.88 0.66
N GLY A 420 -8.41 10.94 1.02
CA GLY A 420 -8.47 10.16 2.25
C GLY A 420 -9.47 9.02 2.14
N ARG A 421 -9.05 7.81 2.53
CA ARG A 421 -9.91 6.62 2.48
C ARG A 421 -9.55 5.62 3.57
N LEU A 422 -10.50 4.74 3.88
CA LEU A 422 -10.26 3.58 4.71
C LEU A 422 -9.77 2.45 3.79
N GLU A 423 -8.50 2.07 3.92
CA GLU A 423 -7.85 1.04 3.11
C GLU A 423 -8.06 -0.35 3.71
N GLY A 424 -7.91 -0.46 5.04
CA GLY A 424 -7.95 -1.73 5.75
C GLY A 424 -8.97 -1.73 6.88
N TRP A 425 -9.64 -2.86 7.07
CA TRP A 425 -10.48 -3.15 8.23
C TRP A 425 -10.34 -4.62 8.62
N MET A 426 -9.85 -4.88 9.83
CA MET A 426 -9.63 -6.23 10.34
C MET A 426 -10.06 -6.33 11.80
N GLU A 427 -10.81 -7.38 12.13
CA GLU A 427 -11.02 -7.78 13.53
C GLU A 427 -9.81 -8.61 13.99
N LEU A 428 -9.23 -8.25 15.13
CA LEU A 428 -8.08 -8.95 15.70
C LEU A 428 -8.56 -10.06 16.65
N GLU A 429 -7.97 -11.25 16.54
CA GLU A 429 -8.41 -12.46 17.25
C GLU A 429 -8.20 -12.40 18.79
N SER A 430 -7.33 -11.51 19.28
CA SER A 430 -7.00 -11.39 20.72
C SER A 430 -7.41 -10.03 21.30
N PRO A 431 -8.60 -9.94 21.95
CA PRO A 431 -9.09 -8.70 22.54
C PRO A 431 -8.67 -8.48 24.02
N SER A 432 -7.99 -9.45 24.66
CA SER A 432 -7.88 -9.53 26.13
C SER A 432 -6.68 -8.85 26.77
N ASP A 433 -5.73 -8.33 26.00
CA ASP A 433 -4.55 -7.65 26.57
C ASP A 433 -4.83 -6.14 26.73
N GLU A 434 -5.43 -5.77 27.87
CA GLU A 434 -5.81 -4.38 28.19
C GLU A 434 -4.61 -3.40 28.17
N ASP A 435 -3.40 -3.91 28.45
CA ASP A 435 -2.18 -3.12 28.58
C ASP A 435 -1.41 -2.95 27.26
N ASN A 436 -1.76 -3.70 26.20
CA ASN A 436 -0.96 -3.79 24.97
C ASN A 436 -1.62 -3.15 23.74
N LEU A 437 -2.32 -2.04 23.91
CA LEU A 437 -2.32 -1.03 22.84
C LEU A 437 -0.99 -0.25 22.91
N THR A 438 0.14 -0.97 22.89
CA THR A 438 1.47 -0.37 22.83
C THR A 438 1.90 -0.28 21.37
N ALA A 439 2.67 0.76 21.04
CA ALA A 439 3.19 0.98 19.69
C ALA A 439 4.08 -0.15 19.15
N GLY A 440 4.46 -1.14 19.98
CA GLY A 440 5.29 -2.27 19.57
C GLY A 440 4.53 -3.45 18.93
N GLU A 441 3.20 -3.45 18.98
CA GLU A 441 2.34 -4.40 18.24
C GLU A 441 1.72 -3.80 16.98
N ALA A 442 1.89 -2.49 16.77
CA ALA A 442 1.47 -1.77 15.56
C ALA A 442 2.63 -1.73 14.56
#